data_AF-E2ZNP8-F1
#
_entry.id   AF-E2ZNP8-F1
#
_cell.length_a   1.000
_cell.length_b   1.000
_cell.length_c   1.000
_cell.angle_alpha   90.00
_cell.angle_beta   90.00
_cell.angle_gamma   90.00
#
_symmetry.space_group_name_H-M   'P 1'
#
loop_
_entity.id
_entity.type
_entity.pdbx_description
1 polymer ?
#
loop_
_entity_poly.entity_id
_entity_poly.type
_entity_poly.pdbx_seq_one_letter_code
_entity_poly.pdbx_strand_id
1 'polypeptide(L)' 'MPCPYCGRALPVWAENAASAHGLWVKCKNPACKREVEIKL' A
#
# COMPACT_ATOMS: atom_id res chain seq x y z
N MET A 1 -2.28 -2.83 -5.14
CA MET A 1 -2.81 -1.44 -5.07
C MET A 1 -1.69 -0.42 -5.32
N PRO A 2 -1.96 0.70 -6.00
CA PRO A 2 -1.00 1.78 -6.17
C PRO A 2 -0.88 2.66 -4.92
N CYS A 3 0.30 3.24 -4.70
CA CYS A 3 0.52 4.24 -3.67
C CYS A 3 -0.26 5.52 -4.04
N PRO A 4 -1.09 6.08 -3.13
CA PRO A 4 -1.89 7.26 -3.42
C PRO A 4 -1.06 8.54 -3.67
N TYR A 5 0.22 8.54 -3.30
CA TYR A 5 1.08 9.71 -3.43
C TYR A 5 1.97 9.71 -4.67
N CYS A 6 2.32 8.54 -5.21
CA CYS A 6 3.27 8.45 -6.33
C CYS A 6 2.88 7.43 -7.39
N GLY A 7 1.72 6.77 -7.27
CA GLY A 7 1.22 5.78 -8.22
C GLY A 7 1.97 4.44 -8.24
N ARG A 8 3.17 4.35 -7.65
CA ARG A 8 3.96 3.11 -7.63
C ARG A 8 3.20 2.01 -6.89
N ALA A 9 3.21 0.79 -7.44
CA ALA A 9 2.65 -0.38 -6.77
C ALA A 9 3.27 -0.58 -5.38
N LEU A 10 2.40 -0.76 -4.37
CA LEU A 10 2.82 -1.12 -3.03
C LEU A 10 3.13 -2.63 -2.96
N PRO A 11 4.04 -3.07 -2.08
CA PRO A 11 4.39 -4.49 -1.91
C PRO A 11 3.30 -5.22 -1.11
N VAL A 12 2.09 -5.25 -1.63
CA VAL A 12 0.90 -5.83 -1.01
C VAL A 12 0.26 -6.76 -2.01
N TRP A 13 0.07 -8.01 -1.59
CA TRP A 13 -0.70 -9.02 -2.29
C TRP A 13 -1.88 -9.42 -1.40
N ALA A 14 -3.04 -9.60 -2.02
CA ALA A 14 -4.27 -9.99 -1.35
C ALA A 14 -5.16 -10.73 -2.34
N GLU A 15 -5.90 -11.73 -1.86
CA GLU A 15 -6.97 -12.34 -2.65
C GLU A 15 -8.17 -11.40 -2.76
N ASN A 16 -9.02 -11.59 -3.77
CA ASN A 16 -10.17 -10.71 -4.01
C ASN A 16 -11.18 -10.64 -2.85
N ALA A 17 -11.21 -11.67 -2.00
CA ALA A 17 -12.11 -11.75 -0.84
C ALA A 17 -11.43 -11.33 0.47
N ALA A 18 -10.15 -10.95 0.44
CA ALA A 18 -9.42 -10.55 1.64
C ALA A 18 -9.93 -9.18 2.13
N SER A 19 -10.15 -9.07 3.44
CA SER A 19 -10.48 -7.81 4.10
C SER A 19 -9.47 -7.50 5.19
N ALA A 20 -8.94 -6.28 5.24
CA ALA A 20 -8.05 -5.87 6.32
C ALA A 20 -8.14 -4.37 6.64
N HIS A 21 -8.02 -4.06 7.94
CA HIS A 21 -8.01 -2.70 8.48
C HIS A 21 -6.85 -2.51 9.46
N GLY A 22 -6.32 -1.28 9.56
CA GLY A 22 -5.22 -0.98 10.47
C GLY A 22 -3.85 -1.52 10.04
N LEU A 23 -3.70 -2.00 8.79
CA LEU A 23 -2.41 -2.39 8.21
C LEU A 23 -1.74 -1.18 7.56
N TRP A 24 -0.48 -0.94 7.89
CA TRP A 24 0.31 0.17 7.36
C TRP A 24 1.50 -0.35 6.57
N VAL A 25 1.73 0.23 5.39
CA VAL A 25 2.86 -0.13 4.54
C VAL A 25 3.64 1.11 4.13
N LYS A 26 4.96 0.96 4.04
CA LYS A 26 5.86 2.01 3.58
C LYS A 26 6.14 1.89 2.10
N CYS A 27 5.91 2.96 1.34
CA CYS A 27 6.24 3.01 -0.08
C CYS A 27 7.74 2.79 -0.30
N LYS A 28 8.10 1.84 -1.17
CA LYS A 28 9.49 1.52 -1.53
C LYS A 28 10.08 2.42 -2.61
N ASN A 29 9.34 3.41 -3.10
CA ASN A 29 9.90 4.48 -3.92
C ASN A 29 10.84 5.35 -3.07
N PRO A 30 12.16 5.41 -3.36
CA PRO A 30 13.11 6.22 -2.60
C PRO A 30 12.74 7.70 -2.49
N ALA A 31 12.03 8.24 -3.50
CA ALA A 31 11.55 9.62 -3.49
C ALA A 31 10.26 9.82 -2.67
N CYS A 32 9.43 8.77 -2.52
CA CYS A 32 8.17 8.87 -1.80
C CYS A 32 8.33 8.53 -0.32
N LYS A 33 8.76 7.29 0.00
CA LYS A 33 8.95 6.75 1.37
C LYS A 33 7.79 6.94 2.38
N ARG A 34 6.62 7.40 1.94
CA ARG A 34 5.46 7.64 2.81
C ARG A 34 4.85 6.32 3.29
N GLU A 35 4.33 6.36 4.51
CA GLU A 35 3.51 5.30 5.07
C GLU A 35 2.04 5.55 4.75
N VAL A 36 1.34 4.47 4.39
CA VAL A 36 -0.08 4.51 4.03
C VAL A 36 -0.78 3.33 4.68
N GLU A 37 -1.97 3.61 5.20
CA GLU A 37 -2.90 2.56 5.58
C GLU A 37 -3.40 1.87 4.30
N ILE A 38 -3.33 0.54 4.27
CA ILE A 38 -3.93 -0.25 3.21
C ILE A 38 -5.32 -0.69 3.67
N LYS A 39 -6.30 -0.42 2.81
CA LYS A 39 -7.67 -0.88 2.98
C LYS A 39 -7.87 -1.93 1.89
N LEU A 40 -7.85 -3.18 2.32
CA LEU A 40 -8.12 -4.36 1.49
C LEU A 40 -9.57 -4.76 1.73
#